data_AF-A0A3M1GNE5-F1
#
_entry.id   AF-A0A3M1GNE5-F1
#
_cell.length_a   1.000
_cell.length_b   1.000
_cell.length_c   1.000
_cell.angle_alpha   90.00
_cell.angle_beta   90.00
_cell.angle_gamma   90.00
#
_symmetry.space_group_name_H-M   'P 1'
#
loop_
_entity.id
_entity.type
_entity.pdbx_description
1 polymer ?
#
loop_
_entity_poly.entity_id
_entity_poly.type
_entity_poly.pdbx_seq_one_letter_code
_entity_poly.pdbx_strand_id
1 'polypeptide(L)'
;MAERSSRIDDTQLAQRAVEFGIASPREVRALLERARASDPPTPLLELLVAEHLLPAREAERLARGEPLAPPPPPPPETALPERFEDLLGWLLTETRHDELWLPPGSPPLARCGEHLQPLAPTPVAAETLHDWQLACFGAGGLAPLAGGRTITRWIVHPAGRVRVWLTPAEAGPTLRLVPLRPLPDRLPHRLPPAVARLAHLPRGLVVLASARRALRRQALTEMIEVLAHNRAVHVVVIEPTLRVALPSERALVVQREVGLHAASYAGALASALRQDPDVIVVSELREPDAMATAVQAAETGHLVICSVHGTDPEQTVRHLVDVQSHTRRDLVRVALAASLQAVAALDEVCDLEGQPHWIADVLPRSEALVRLLREDRLHQLETVSPSALGRVAGDEQVLQLLRAQRIGRLEALAHLRATPLAPRP
;
A
#
# COMPACT_ATOMS: atom_id res chain seq x y z
N MET A 1 -29.25 -35.22 -0.79
CA MET A 1 -28.36 -35.97 -1.73
C MET A 1 -28.00 -35.03 -2.86
N ALA A 2 -26.79 -34.53 -3.05
CA ALA A 2 -25.48 -34.91 -2.54
C ALA A 2 -24.64 -33.65 -2.26
N GLU A 3 -23.89 -33.67 -1.17
CA GLU A 3 -22.77 -32.76 -0.89
C GLU A 3 -21.76 -32.87 -2.03
N ARG A 4 -21.62 -31.82 -2.86
CA ARG A 4 -20.46 -31.68 -3.74
C ARG A 4 -19.42 -30.83 -3.01
N SER A 5 -18.61 -31.55 -2.24
CA SER A 5 -17.34 -31.11 -1.66
C SER A 5 -16.55 -30.27 -2.66
N SER A 6 -16.29 -29.00 -2.33
CA SER A 6 -15.46 -28.05 -3.09
C SER A 6 -13.96 -28.37 -2.94
N ARG A 7 -13.59 -29.64 -3.07
CA ARG A 7 -12.19 -30.06 -3.08
C ARG A 7 -11.61 -29.77 -4.46
N ILE A 8 -10.57 -28.94 -4.50
CA ILE A 8 -9.69 -28.79 -5.66
C ILE A 8 -9.24 -30.19 -6.09
N ASP A 9 -9.48 -30.55 -7.35
CA ASP A 9 -9.00 -31.82 -7.90
C ASP A 9 -7.50 -31.76 -8.22
N ASP A 10 -6.85 -32.92 -8.40
CA ASP A 10 -5.41 -33.00 -8.66
C ASP A 10 -4.98 -32.30 -9.96
N THR A 11 -5.90 -32.11 -10.92
CA THR A 11 -5.59 -31.40 -12.18
C THR A 11 -5.55 -29.89 -11.95
N GLN A 12 -6.51 -29.36 -11.19
CA GLN A 12 -6.55 -27.96 -10.76
C GLN A 12 -5.39 -27.64 -9.82
N LEU A 13 -5.04 -28.56 -8.90
CA LEU A 13 -3.91 -28.42 -8.00
C LEU A 13 -2.58 -28.43 -8.77
N ALA A 14 -2.43 -29.31 -9.76
CA ALA A 14 -1.25 -29.36 -10.62
C ALA A 14 -1.04 -28.06 -11.42
N GLN A 15 -2.12 -27.50 -11.99
CA GLN A 15 -2.06 -26.24 -12.72
C GLN A 15 -1.60 -25.10 -11.81
N ARG A 16 -2.19 -24.99 -10.62
CA ARG A 16 -1.81 -23.98 -9.62
C ARG A 16 -0.39 -24.20 -9.10
N ALA A 17 0.04 -25.45 -8.90
CA ALA A 17 1.38 -25.76 -8.46
C ALA A 17 2.46 -25.28 -9.44
N VAL A 18 2.17 -25.34 -10.75
CA VAL A 18 3.05 -24.76 -11.78
C VAL A 18 2.95 -23.24 -11.83
N GLU A 19 1.72 -22.71 -11.85
CA GLU A 19 1.44 -21.27 -11.98
C GLU A 19 2.06 -20.44 -10.84
N PHE A 20 2.03 -20.98 -9.62
CA PHE A 20 2.57 -20.36 -8.41
C PHE A 20 3.99 -20.82 -8.05
N GLY A 21 4.66 -21.57 -8.94
CA GLY A 21 6.06 -21.98 -8.76
C GLY A 21 6.31 -22.96 -7.61
N ILE A 22 5.27 -23.66 -7.13
CA ILE A 22 5.34 -24.70 -6.08
C ILE A 22 6.20 -25.88 -6.54
N ALA A 23 6.09 -26.23 -7.82
CA ALA A 23 6.86 -27.27 -8.47
C ALA A 23 6.97 -26.97 -9.96
N SER A 24 8.10 -27.31 -10.58
CA SER A 24 8.26 -27.15 -12.03
C SER A 24 7.26 -28.03 -12.80
N PRO A 25 6.94 -27.73 -14.08
CA PRO A 25 6.07 -28.57 -14.89
C PRO A 25 6.53 -30.04 -14.98
N ARG A 26 7.84 -30.29 -14.88
CA ARG A 26 8.42 -31.63 -14.86
C ARG A 26 8.20 -32.33 -13.52
N GLU A 27 8.38 -31.63 -12.40
CA GLU A 27 8.14 -32.18 -11.06
C GLU A 27 6.67 -32.47 -10.83
N VAL A 28 5.76 -31.57 -11.23
CA VAL A 28 4.31 -31.81 -11.13
C VAL A 28 3.90 -33.03 -11.95
N ARG A 29 4.45 -33.19 -13.17
CA ARG A 29 4.20 -34.39 -13.99
C ARG A 29 4.70 -35.67 -13.30
N ALA A 30 5.91 -35.65 -12.74
CA ALA A 30 6.48 -36.78 -12.02
C ALA A 30 5.67 -37.12 -10.75
N LEU A 31 5.18 -36.12 -10.02
CA LEU A 31 4.33 -36.31 -8.84
C LEU A 31 2.95 -36.84 -9.21
N LEU A 32 2.35 -36.38 -10.31
CA LEU A 32 1.09 -36.93 -10.83
C LEU A 32 1.24 -38.39 -11.28
N GLU A 33 2.36 -38.75 -11.89
CA GLU A 33 2.67 -40.14 -12.26
C GLU A 33 2.82 -41.02 -11.02
N ARG A 34 3.53 -40.54 -9.98
CA ARG A 34 3.66 -41.23 -8.68
C ARG A 34 2.34 -41.34 -7.93
N ALA A 35 1.51 -40.29 -7.93
CA ALA A 35 0.17 -40.27 -7.36
C ALA A 35 -0.68 -41.40 -7.93
N ARG A 36 -0.66 -41.54 -9.27
CA ARG A 36 -1.40 -42.57 -10.01
C ARG A 36 -0.82 -43.98 -9.87
N ALA A 37 0.49 -44.09 -9.65
CA ALA A 37 1.19 -45.37 -9.52
C ALA A 37 1.12 -45.98 -8.11
N SER A 38 0.64 -45.22 -7.11
CA SER A 38 0.45 -45.70 -5.74
C SER A 38 -0.84 -46.53 -5.64
N ASP A 39 -0.87 -47.57 -4.79
CA ASP A 39 -2.07 -48.37 -4.49
C ASP A 39 -2.36 -48.40 -2.98
N PRO A 40 -3.39 -47.69 -2.49
CA PRO A 40 -4.30 -46.83 -3.25
C PRO A 40 -3.62 -45.55 -3.79
N PRO A 41 -4.20 -44.88 -4.80
CA PRO A 41 -3.65 -43.64 -5.36
C PRO A 41 -3.51 -42.56 -4.30
N THR A 42 -2.30 -42.03 -4.14
CA THR A 42 -1.99 -40.97 -3.17
C THR A 42 -2.38 -39.61 -3.78
N PRO A 43 -3.22 -38.78 -3.12
CA PRO A 43 -3.56 -37.45 -3.62
C PRO A 43 -2.32 -36.60 -3.90
N LEU A 44 -2.34 -35.80 -4.97
CA LEU A 44 -1.22 -34.92 -5.31
C LEU A 44 -0.85 -33.98 -4.15
N LEU A 45 -1.85 -33.52 -3.40
CA LEU A 45 -1.68 -32.68 -2.23
C LEU A 45 -0.79 -33.33 -1.15
N GLU A 46 -1.00 -34.62 -0.88
CA GLU A 46 -0.21 -35.36 0.11
C GLU A 46 1.23 -35.54 -0.35
N LEU A 47 1.45 -35.76 -1.65
CA LEU A 47 2.79 -35.83 -2.23
C LEU A 47 3.50 -34.47 -2.20
N LEU A 48 2.79 -33.37 -2.46
CA LEU A 48 3.35 -32.02 -2.35
C LEU A 48 3.78 -31.69 -0.92
N VAL A 49 3.04 -32.15 0.09
CA VAL A 49 3.42 -32.01 1.50
C VAL A 49 4.58 -32.93 1.88
N ALA A 50 4.54 -34.19 1.44
CA ALA A 50 5.58 -35.19 1.72
C ALA A 50 6.94 -34.81 1.13
N GLU A 51 6.95 -34.17 -0.05
CA GLU A 51 8.15 -33.65 -0.71
C GLU A 51 8.56 -32.27 -0.18
N HIS A 52 7.88 -31.75 0.85
CA HIS A 52 8.09 -30.43 1.43
C HIS A 52 7.97 -29.28 0.43
N LEU A 53 7.22 -29.49 -0.66
CA LEU A 53 6.91 -28.49 -1.68
C LEU A 53 5.75 -27.58 -1.24
N LEU A 54 4.90 -28.07 -0.34
CA LEU A 54 3.76 -27.33 0.23
C LEU A 54 3.69 -27.54 1.76
N PRO A 55 3.67 -26.48 2.59
CA PRO A 55 3.47 -26.60 4.04
C PRO A 55 2.12 -27.26 4.37
N ALA A 56 2.07 -28.12 5.39
CA ALA A 56 0.85 -28.83 5.80
C ALA A 56 -0.34 -27.88 6.08
N ARG A 57 -0.08 -26.74 6.73
CA ARG A 57 -1.09 -25.70 6.99
C ARG A 57 -1.66 -25.08 5.71
N GLU A 58 -0.84 -24.87 4.68
CA GLU A 58 -1.28 -24.33 3.39
C GLU A 58 -2.02 -25.40 2.57
N ALA A 59 -1.58 -26.66 2.65
CA ALA A 59 -2.26 -27.80 2.07
C ALA A 59 -3.68 -28.00 2.64
N GLU A 60 -3.83 -27.88 3.96
CA GLU A 60 -5.14 -27.94 4.63
C GLU A 60 -6.10 -26.82 4.19
N ARG A 61 -5.58 -25.64 3.85
CA ARG A 61 -6.36 -24.50 3.35
C ARG A 61 -6.73 -24.67 1.88
N LEU A 62 -5.79 -25.13 1.05
CA LEU A 62 -6.03 -25.47 -0.35
C LEU A 62 -7.04 -26.62 -0.50
N ALA A 63 -6.98 -27.63 0.36
CA ALA A 63 -7.95 -28.73 0.41
C ALA A 63 -9.38 -28.26 0.69
N ARG A 64 -9.54 -27.12 1.37
CA ARG A 64 -10.81 -26.47 1.68
C ARG A 64 -11.25 -25.44 0.63
N GLY A 65 -10.44 -25.19 -0.41
CA GLY A 65 -10.72 -24.21 -1.44
C GLY A 65 -10.59 -22.75 -0.97
N GLU A 66 -9.89 -22.52 0.15
CA GLU A 66 -9.73 -21.18 0.74
C GLU A 66 -8.64 -20.37 0.00
N PRO A 67 -8.82 -19.05 -0.20
CA PRO A 67 -7.74 -18.19 -0.69
C PRO A 67 -6.52 -18.19 0.25
N LEU A 68 -5.31 -18.04 -0.31
CA LEU A 68 -4.02 -18.04 0.43
C LEU A 68 -3.90 -16.85 1.40
N ALA A 69 -4.51 -15.71 1.09
CA ALA A 69 -4.88 -14.73 2.10
C ALA A 69 -6.18 -15.20 2.76
N PRO A 70 -6.26 -15.33 4.10
CA PRO A 70 -7.55 -15.60 4.72
C PRO A 70 -8.52 -14.53 4.21
N PRO A 71 -9.71 -14.91 3.68
CA PRO A 71 -10.73 -13.91 3.42
C PRO A 71 -10.92 -13.15 4.73
N PRO A 72 -11.03 -11.81 4.71
CA PRO A 72 -11.34 -11.08 5.92
C PRO A 72 -12.54 -11.79 6.57
N PRO A 73 -12.50 -12.05 7.89
CA PRO A 73 -13.60 -12.74 8.54
C PRO A 73 -14.89 -12.03 8.15
N PRO A 74 -15.97 -12.77 7.78
CA PRO A 74 -17.23 -12.14 7.45
C PRO A 74 -17.54 -11.20 8.62
N PRO A 75 -17.77 -9.90 8.34
CA PRO A 75 -18.01 -8.97 9.41
C PRO A 75 -19.17 -9.52 10.23
N PRO A 76 -19.09 -9.52 11.57
CA PRO A 76 -20.27 -9.82 12.37
C PRO A 76 -21.38 -8.92 11.85
N GLU A 77 -22.60 -9.44 11.70
CA GLU A 77 -23.77 -8.63 11.34
C GLU A 77 -23.80 -7.43 12.30
N THR A 78 -23.32 -6.29 11.80
CA THR A 78 -23.16 -5.11 12.64
C THR A 78 -24.39 -4.28 12.33
N ALA A 79 -25.35 -4.30 13.25
CA ALA A 79 -26.46 -3.38 13.19
C ALA A 79 -25.89 -1.96 13.20
N LEU A 80 -26.04 -1.24 12.09
CA LEU A 80 -25.66 0.16 12.04
C LEU A 80 -26.51 0.95 13.03
N PRO A 81 -25.93 1.92 13.76
CA PRO A 81 -26.71 2.82 14.59
C PRO A 81 -27.76 3.55 13.76
N GLU A 82 -28.99 3.67 14.30
CA GLU A 82 -30.11 4.34 13.60
C GLU A 82 -29.89 5.85 13.50
N ARG A 83 -29.29 6.46 14.53
CA ARG A 83 -28.99 7.89 14.56
C ARG A 83 -27.63 8.16 13.92
N PHE A 84 -27.56 9.22 13.12
CA PHE A 84 -26.33 9.60 12.43
C PHE A 84 -25.18 9.93 13.40
N GLU A 85 -25.48 10.59 14.52
CA GLU A 85 -24.48 10.93 15.54
C GLU A 85 -23.85 9.66 16.15
N ASP A 86 -24.67 8.67 16.48
CA ASP A 86 -24.22 7.39 17.02
C ASP A 86 -23.39 6.61 15.98
N LEU A 87 -23.75 6.70 14.69
CA LEU A 87 -22.96 6.13 13.59
C LEU A 87 -21.56 6.74 13.51
N LEU A 88 -21.45 8.07 13.63
CA LEU A 88 -20.15 8.75 13.64
C LEU A 88 -19.33 8.37 14.87
N GLY A 89 -19.94 8.33 16.05
CA GLY A 89 -19.30 7.89 17.29
C GLY A 89 -18.77 6.46 17.19
N TRP A 90 -19.61 5.54 16.71
CA TRP A 90 -19.22 4.15 16.45
C TRP A 90 -18.03 4.07 15.49
N LEU A 91 -18.11 4.72 14.31
CA LEU A 91 -17.05 4.68 13.30
C LEU A 91 -15.71 5.22 13.83
N LEU A 92 -15.73 6.26 14.67
CA LEU A 92 -14.53 6.84 15.29
C LEU A 92 -13.84 5.88 16.27
N THR A 93 -14.61 5.02 16.95
CA THR A 93 -14.10 4.05 17.93
C THR A 93 -13.75 2.68 17.33
N GLU A 94 -14.43 2.27 16.26
CA GLU A 94 -14.28 0.94 15.64
C GLU A 94 -13.00 0.87 14.79
N THR A 95 -11.96 0.16 15.23
CA THR A 95 -10.65 0.17 14.55
C THR A 95 -10.51 -0.79 13.37
N ARG A 96 -11.48 -1.69 13.14
CA ARG A 96 -11.41 -2.65 12.03
C ARG A 96 -11.67 -2.02 10.66
N HIS A 97 -12.40 -0.91 10.63
CA HIS A 97 -12.89 -0.28 9.40
C HIS A 97 -12.18 1.06 9.15
N ASP A 98 -11.53 1.18 7.99
CA ASP A 98 -10.81 2.38 7.57
C ASP A 98 -11.74 3.49 7.04
N GLU A 99 -12.89 3.10 6.50
CA GLU A 99 -13.93 3.99 5.96
C GLU A 99 -15.23 3.23 5.72
N LEU A 100 -16.33 3.97 5.68
CA LEU A 100 -17.68 3.47 5.40
C LEU A 100 -18.23 4.11 4.13
N TRP A 101 -18.92 3.32 3.32
CA TRP A 101 -19.64 3.73 2.12
C TRP A 101 -21.11 3.38 2.28
N LEU A 102 -21.97 4.34 1.98
CA LEU A 102 -23.42 4.26 2.11
C LEU A 102 -24.05 4.60 0.75
N PRO A 103 -23.96 3.69 -0.23
CA PRO A 103 -24.60 3.84 -1.54
C PRO A 103 -26.13 3.64 -1.43
N PRO A 104 -26.95 4.44 -2.14
CA PRO A 104 -28.39 4.22 -2.19
C PRO A 104 -28.75 2.86 -2.78
N GLY A 105 -29.74 2.17 -2.18
CA GLY A 105 -30.26 0.90 -2.68
C GLY A 105 -29.30 -0.29 -2.59
N SER A 106 -28.11 -0.10 -2.02
CA SER A 106 -27.11 -1.15 -1.81
C SER A 106 -26.73 -1.25 -0.33
N PRO A 107 -26.30 -2.43 0.15
CA PRO A 107 -25.88 -2.58 1.52
C PRO A 107 -24.68 -1.66 1.86
N PRO A 108 -24.57 -1.19 3.12
CA PRO A 108 -23.44 -0.39 3.55
C PRO A 108 -22.15 -1.20 3.41
N LEU A 109 -21.09 -0.58 2.89
CA LEU A 109 -19.80 -1.23 2.69
C LEU A 109 -18.74 -0.61 3.58
N ALA A 110 -17.98 -1.42 4.29
CA ALA A 110 -16.82 -0.97 5.05
C ALA A 110 -15.53 -1.40 4.33
N ARG A 111 -14.51 -0.53 4.38
CA ARG A 111 -13.16 -0.90 3.91
C ARG A 111 -12.33 -1.44 5.07
N CYS A 112 -11.75 -2.61 4.88
CA CYS A 112 -10.75 -3.21 5.77
C CYS A 112 -9.46 -3.42 4.97
N GLY A 113 -8.49 -2.52 5.12
CA GLY A 113 -7.27 -2.54 4.32
C GLY A 113 -7.58 -2.35 2.84
N GLU A 114 -7.28 -3.36 2.02
CA GLU A 114 -7.51 -3.32 0.56
C GLU A 114 -8.89 -3.88 0.15
N HIS A 115 -9.65 -4.46 1.09
CA HIS A 115 -10.95 -5.10 0.80
C HIS A 115 -12.13 -4.20 1.15
N LEU A 116 -13.11 -4.13 0.24
CA LEU A 116 -14.45 -3.63 0.55
C LEU A 116 -15.35 -4.82 0.87
N GLN A 117 -16.09 -4.72 1.97
CA GLN A 117 -17.02 -5.77 2.38
C GLN A 117 -18.35 -5.18 2.88
N PRO A 118 -19.48 -5.85 2.63
CA PRO A 118 -20.77 -5.48 3.21
C PRO A 118 -20.71 -5.52 4.74
N LEU A 119 -21.17 -4.46 5.40
CA LEU A 119 -21.22 -4.35 6.86
C LEU A 119 -22.55 -4.84 7.44
N ALA A 120 -23.62 -4.72 6.65
CA ALA A 120 -24.95 -5.22 6.95
C ALA A 120 -25.56 -5.83 5.67
N PRO A 121 -26.56 -6.72 5.77
CA PRO A 121 -27.18 -7.34 4.60
C PRO A 121 -28.18 -6.42 3.88
N THR A 122 -28.74 -5.45 4.59
CA THR A 122 -29.79 -4.57 4.08
C THR A 122 -29.26 -3.18 3.71
N PRO A 123 -29.76 -2.56 2.63
CA PRO A 123 -29.51 -1.17 2.34
C PRO A 123 -30.01 -0.24 3.45
N VAL A 124 -29.33 0.89 3.64
CA VAL A 124 -29.87 1.99 4.45
C VAL A 124 -31.12 2.52 3.73
N ALA A 125 -32.21 2.71 4.48
CA ALA A 125 -33.44 3.25 3.94
C ALA A 125 -33.19 4.62 3.26
N ALA A 126 -33.81 4.85 2.10
CA ALA A 126 -33.55 6.03 1.28
C ALA A 126 -33.80 7.35 2.04
N GLU A 127 -34.87 7.38 2.85
CA GLU A 127 -35.23 8.51 3.72
C GLU A 127 -34.13 8.77 4.76
N THR A 128 -33.71 7.73 5.48
CA THR A 128 -32.62 7.82 6.47
C THR A 128 -31.30 8.28 5.85
N LEU A 129 -30.94 7.74 4.69
CA LEU A 129 -29.73 8.14 3.98
C LEU A 129 -29.81 9.61 3.54
N HIS A 130 -30.97 10.05 3.05
CA HIS A 130 -31.21 11.45 2.70
C HIS A 130 -31.10 12.38 3.92
N ASP A 131 -31.69 11.99 5.05
CA ASP A 131 -31.60 12.74 6.31
C ASP A 131 -30.14 12.87 6.78
N TRP A 132 -29.35 11.80 6.67
CA TRP A 132 -27.93 11.84 7.00
C TRP A 132 -27.14 12.77 6.06
N GLN A 133 -27.46 12.78 4.77
CA GLN A 133 -26.86 13.71 3.81
C GLN A 133 -27.20 15.17 4.13
N LEU A 134 -28.45 15.45 4.51
CA LEU A 134 -28.89 16.77 4.97
C LEU A 134 -28.23 17.16 6.29
N ALA A 135 -28.09 16.24 7.24
CA ALA A 135 -27.36 16.47 8.49
C ALA A 135 -25.89 16.83 8.23
N CYS A 136 -25.28 16.23 7.19
CA CYS A 136 -23.93 16.56 6.78
C CYS A 136 -23.83 17.94 6.12
N PHE A 137 -24.63 18.24 5.10
CA PHE A 137 -24.38 19.37 4.19
C PHE A 137 -25.41 20.51 4.29
N GLY A 138 -26.54 20.28 4.95
CA GLY A 138 -27.71 21.16 4.92
C GLY A 138 -28.37 21.20 3.53
N ALA A 139 -29.59 21.72 3.47
CA ALA A 139 -30.36 21.76 2.21
C ALA A 139 -29.64 22.53 1.09
N GLY A 140 -29.02 23.68 1.42
CA GLY A 140 -28.27 24.49 0.45
C GLY A 140 -26.93 23.88 0.03
N GLY A 141 -26.32 23.04 0.87
CA GLY A 141 -25.02 22.43 0.58
C GLY A 141 -25.06 21.33 -0.47
N LEU A 142 -26.25 20.82 -0.81
CA LEU A 142 -26.44 19.78 -1.82
C LEU A 142 -26.51 20.33 -3.25
N ALA A 143 -26.69 21.64 -3.44
CA ALA A 143 -26.83 22.26 -4.76
C ALA A 143 -25.71 21.88 -5.77
N PRO A 144 -24.43 21.75 -5.40
CA PRO A 144 -23.37 21.38 -6.34
C PRO A 144 -23.52 19.96 -6.92
N LEU A 145 -24.28 19.06 -6.28
CA LEU A 145 -24.49 17.69 -6.76
C LEU A 145 -25.24 17.66 -8.10
N ALA A 146 -26.13 18.63 -8.34
CA ALA A 146 -26.87 18.75 -9.60
C ALA A 146 -25.94 18.98 -10.80
N GLY A 147 -24.77 19.57 -10.57
CA GLY A 147 -23.72 19.74 -11.59
C GLY A 147 -22.77 18.55 -11.70
N GLY A 148 -23.08 17.40 -11.08
CA GLY A 148 -22.22 16.21 -11.08
C GLY A 148 -20.97 16.34 -10.21
N ARG A 149 -20.89 17.35 -9.33
CA ARG A 149 -19.70 17.61 -8.52
C ARG A 149 -19.76 16.86 -7.18
N THR A 150 -18.68 16.19 -6.82
CA THR A 150 -18.49 15.65 -5.47
C THR A 150 -18.28 16.80 -4.49
N ILE A 151 -18.94 16.74 -3.34
CA ILE A 151 -18.78 17.71 -2.24
C ILE A 151 -18.19 17.00 -1.02
N THR A 152 -17.41 17.74 -0.24
CA THR A 152 -16.72 17.19 0.94
C THR A 152 -16.70 18.19 2.09
N ARG A 153 -16.74 17.70 3.33
CA ARG A 153 -16.55 18.53 4.53
C ARG A 153 -15.98 17.72 5.70
N TRP A 154 -15.49 18.41 6.72
CA TRP A 154 -15.27 17.80 8.03
C TRP A 154 -16.52 17.94 8.89
N ILE A 155 -16.86 16.86 9.60
CA ILE A 155 -17.82 16.87 10.70
C ILE A 155 -17.03 16.69 11.98
N VAL A 156 -17.31 17.55 12.96
CA VAL A 156 -16.73 17.50 14.30
C VAL A 156 -17.75 16.80 15.20
N HIS A 157 -17.33 15.69 15.79
CA HIS A 157 -18.08 14.91 16.77
C HIS A 157 -17.30 14.94 18.10
N PRO A 158 -17.95 14.80 19.27
CA PRO A 158 -17.23 14.76 20.55
C PRO A 158 -16.10 13.73 20.62
N ALA A 159 -16.24 12.60 19.91
CA ALA A 159 -15.23 11.54 19.83
C ALA A 159 -14.14 11.77 18.77
N GLY A 160 -14.21 12.83 17.93
CA GLY A 160 -13.22 13.08 16.89
C GLY A 160 -13.80 13.72 15.62
N ARG A 161 -13.03 13.65 14.52
CA ARG A 161 -13.41 14.26 13.23
C ARG A 161 -13.64 13.19 12.18
N VAL A 162 -14.70 13.35 11.39
CA VAL A 162 -15.00 12.47 10.26
C VAL A 162 -15.03 13.29 8.98
N ARG A 163 -14.24 12.85 8.00
CA ARG A 163 -14.29 13.40 6.64
C ARG A 163 -15.45 12.78 5.91
N VAL A 164 -16.33 13.62 5.40
CA VAL A 164 -17.52 13.19 4.67
C VAL A 164 -17.41 13.60 3.22
N TRP A 165 -17.70 12.66 2.33
CA TRP A 165 -17.80 12.83 0.89
C TRP A 165 -19.22 12.50 0.46
N LEU A 166 -19.77 13.32 -0.44
CA LEU A 166 -21.03 13.04 -1.09
C LEU A 166 -20.83 13.13 -2.60
N THR A 167 -20.94 11.98 -3.25
CA THR A 167 -20.63 11.79 -4.67
C THR A 167 -21.92 11.49 -5.44
N PRO A 168 -22.26 12.24 -6.49
CA PRO A 168 -23.39 11.90 -7.35
C PRO A 168 -23.25 10.50 -7.96
N ALA A 169 -24.35 9.75 -7.98
CA ALA A 169 -24.47 8.47 -8.69
C ALA A 169 -25.90 8.31 -9.23
N GLU A 170 -26.10 7.36 -10.14
CA GLU A 170 -27.38 7.15 -10.83
C GLU A 170 -28.53 6.81 -9.86
N ALA A 171 -28.26 5.94 -8.88
CA ALA A 171 -29.24 5.58 -7.83
C ALA A 171 -29.43 6.66 -6.75
N GLY A 172 -28.76 7.80 -6.88
CA GLY A 172 -28.70 8.88 -5.88
C GLY A 172 -27.29 9.07 -5.32
N PRO A 173 -27.05 10.14 -4.56
CA PRO A 173 -25.71 10.46 -4.09
C PRO A 173 -25.23 9.47 -3.01
N THR A 174 -23.99 9.01 -3.14
CA THR A 174 -23.35 8.07 -2.21
C THR A 174 -22.60 8.82 -1.11
N LEU A 175 -22.93 8.50 0.15
CA LEU A 175 -22.29 9.10 1.32
C LEU A 175 -21.09 8.22 1.74
N ARG A 176 -19.90 8.81 1.83
CA ARG A 176 -18.68 8.12 2.28
C ARG A 176 -18.09 8.83 3.49
N LEU A 177 -17.81 8.05 4.54
CA LEU A 177 -17.32 8.51 5.83
C LEU A 177 -15.91 7.96 6.07
N VAL A 178 -14.96 8.85 6.37
CA VAL A 178 -13.57 8.50 6.65
C VAL A 178 -13.18 9.10 8.01
N PRO A 179 -13.03 8.31 9.08
CA PRO A 179 -12.64 8.83 10.38
C PRO A 179 -11.18 9.31 10.38
N LEU A 180 -10.93 10.43 11.05
CA LEU A 180 -9.57 10.84 11.43
C LEU A 180 -9.28 10.29 12.82
N ARG A 181 -8.35 9.34 12.89
CA ARG A 181 -7.97 8.67 14.14
C ARG A 181 -6.65 9.19 14.67
N PRO A 182 -6.42 9.16 15.99
CA PRO A 182 -5.08 9.33 16.51
C PRO A 182 -4.17 8.21 16.00
N LEU A 183 -2.86 8.49 15.91
CA LEU A 183 -1.88 7.44 15.73
C LEU A 183 -1.96 6.46 16.93
N PRO A 184 -1.98 5.13 16.72
CA PRO A 184 -1.96 4.18 17.83
C PRO A 184 -0.68 4.33 18.66
N ASP A 185 -0.78 4.21 20.00
CA ASP A 185 0.37 4.27 20.92
C ASP A 185 1.47 3.25 20.61
N ARG A 186 1.11 2.14 19.98
CA ARG A 186 2.04 1.10 19.52
C ARG A 186 1.86 0.91 18.02
N LEU A 187 2.62 1.68 17.25
CA LEU A 187 2.80 1.41 15.84
C LEU A 187 3.80 0.26 15.69
N PRO A 188 3.47 -0.82 14.96
CA PRO A 188 4.46 -1.86 14.70
C PRO A 188 5.52 -1.28 13.77
N HIS A 189 6.72 -0.94 14.28
CA HIS A 189 7.81 -0.45 13.44
C HIS A 189 8.34 -1.58 12.54
N ARG A 190 7.86 -1.62 11.30
CA ARG A 190 8.14 -2.68 10.33
C ARG A 190 9.11 -2.25 9.24
N LEU A 191 9.41 -0.95 9.11
CA LEU A 191 10.39 -0.48 8.14
C LEU A 191 11.72 -1.23 8.28
N PRO A 192 12.26 -1.80 7.19
CA PRO A 192 13.62 -2.33 7.20
C PRO A 192 14.60 -1.24 7.64
N PRO A 193 15.62 -1.54 8.47
CA PRO A 193 16.53 -0.53 9.02
C PRO A 193 17.22 0.33 7.95
N ALA A 194 17.47 -0.22 6.78
CA ALA A 194 18.03 0.53 5.64
C ALA A 194 17.09 1.65 5.15
N VAL A 195 15.78 1.42 5.17
CA VAL A 195 14.76 2.40 4.76
C VAL A 195 14.53 3.42 5.87
N ALA A 196 14.39 2.98 7.13
CA ALA A 196 14.20 3.87 8.27
C ALA A 196 15.33 4.92 8.39
N ARG A 197 16.58 4.52 8.10
CA ARG A 197 17.73 5.44 8.09
C ARG A 197 17.62 6.59 7.10
N LEU A 198 16.82 6.44 6.03
CA LEU A 198 16.64 7.49 5.02
C LEU A 198 15.92 8.72 5.59
N ALA A 199 15.15 8.59 6.67
CA ALA A 199 14.51 9.72 7.37
C ALA A 199 15.53 10.68 8.02
N HIS A 200 16.75 10.21 8.28
CA HIS A 200 17.80 11.02 8.90
C HIS A 200 18.65 11.79 7.89
N LEU A 201 18.40 11.65 6.60
CA LEU A 201 19.13 12.41 5.59
C LEU A 201 18.89 13.92 5.77
N PRO A 202 19.92 14.76 5.56
CA PRO A 202 19.77 16.20 5.73
C PRO A 202 18.94 16.83 4.61
N ARG A 203 18.98 16.27 3.40
CA ARG A 203 18.31 16.78 2.19
C ARG A 203 18.26 15.73 1.08
N GLY A 204 17.53 16.03 0.02
CA GLY A 204 17.43 15.23 -1.20
C GLY A 204 16.12 14.46 -1.30
N LEU A 205 15.99 13.65 -2.37
CA LEU A 205 14.75 12.93 -2.67
C LEU A 205 14.87 11.46 -2.24
N VAL A 206 13.91 11.01 -1.44
CA VAL A 206 13.70 9.61 -1.05
C VAL A 206 12.35 9.16 -1.57
N VAL A 207 12.33 8.08 -2.34
CA VAL A 207 11.12 7.56 -2.98
C VAL A 207 10.79 6.18 -2.40
N LEU A 208 9.59 6.02 -1.85
CA LEU A 208 9.05 4.74 -1.40
C LEU A 208 8.09 4.19 -2.47
N ALA A 209 8.53 3.17 -3.20
CA ALA A 209 7.70 2.51 -4.21
C ALA A 209 6.98 1.30 -3.58
N SER A 210 5.69 1.12 -3.86
CA SER A 210 5.03 -0.18 -3.65
C SER A 210 3.79 -0.31 -4.52
N ALA A 211 3.41 -1.53 -4.91
CA ALA A 211 2.11 -1.75 -5.53
C ALA A 211 0.96 -1.52 -4.53
N ARG A 212 1.15 -1.88 -3.26
CA ARG A 212 0.11 -1.90 -2.23
C ARG A 212 -0.02 -0.56 -1.53
N ARG A 213 -1.23 0.01 -1.58
CA ARG A 213 -1.51 1.36 -1.07
C ARG A 213 -1.40 1.42 0.45
N ALA A 214 -1.90 0.39 1.15
CA ALA A 214 -1.75 0.27 2.60
C ALA A 214 -0.28 0.34 3.03
N LEU A 215 0.61 -0.39 2.34
CA LEU A 215 2.03 -0.42 2.66
C LEU A 215 2.70 0.95 2.47
N ARG A 216 2.44 1.64 1.35
CA ARG A 216 2.98 3.00 1.11
C ARG A 216 2.59 3.96 2.22
N ARG A 217 1.30 3.95 2.59
CA ARG A 217 0.77 4.82 3.64
C ARG A 217 1.40 4.50 5.00
N GLN A 218 1.40 3.23 5.38
CA GLN A 218 1.97 2.81 6.67
C GLN A 218 3.47 3.14 6.73
N ALA A 219 4.23 2.85 5.68
CA ALA A 219 5.65 3.18 5.59
C ALA A 219 5.93 4.67 5.73
N LEU A 220 5.13 5.53 5.09
CA LEU A 220 5.23 6.98 5.28
C LEU A 220 4.87 7.40 6.70
N THR A 221 3.84 6.80 7.31
CA THR A 221 3.51 7.04 8.71
C THR A 221 4.69 6.72 9.62
N GLU A 222 5.35 5.57 9.45
CA GLU A 222 6.53 5.22 10.25
C GLU A 222 7.71 6.17 10.00
N MET A 223 7.94 6.58 8.74
CA MET A 223 8.98 7.57 8.43
C MET A 223 8.73 8.91 9.11
N ILE A 224 7.48 9.38 9.11
CA ILE A 224 7.09 10.63 9.78
C ILE A 224 7.21 10.49 11.29
N GLU A 225 6.85 9.34 11.84
CA GLU A 225 7.05 9.04 13.25
C GLU A 225 8.53 9.09 13.65
N VAL A 226 9.43 8.50 12.84
CA VAL A 226 10.88 8.59 13.04
C VAL A 226 11.33 10.05 13.03
N LEU A 227 10.83 10.88 12.10
CA LEU A 227 11.14 12.32 12.06
C LEU A 227 10.63 13.05 13.30
N ALA A 228 9.36 12.82 13.67
CA ALA A 228 8.67 13.48 14.77
C ALA A 228 9.34 13.27 16.12
N HIS A 229 9.87 12.07 16.36
CA HIS A 229 10.55 11.74 17.62
C HIS A 229 12.03 12.18 17.63
N ASN A 230 12.74 12.07 16.50
CA ASN A 230 14.20 12.16 16.49
C ASN A 230 14.75 13.51 16.01
N ARG A 231 13.94 14.37 15.36
CA ARG A 231 14.43 15.62 14.75
C ARG A 231 13.62 16.84 15.20
N ALA A 232 14.32 17.92 15.50
CA ALA A 232 13.72 19.23 15.76
C ALA A 232 13.64 20.00 14.45
N VAL A 233 12.63 19.67 13.63
CA VAL A 233 12.48 20.13 12.25
C VAL A 233 11.02 20.47 11.94
N HIS A 234 10.79 21.26 10.90
CA HIS A 234 9.48 21.52 10.33
C HIS A 234 9.16 20.52 9.20
N VAL A 235 8.14 19.70 9.41
CA VAL A 235 7.65 18.68 8.47
C VAL A 235 6.30 19.08 7.90
N VAL A 236 6.21 19.22 6.58
CA VAL A 236 4.92 19.41 5.89
C VAL A 236 4.52 18.12 5.19
N VAL A 237 3.38 17.55 5.57
CA VAL A 237 2.85 16.31 4.99
C VAL A 237 1.69 16.66 4.05
N ILE A 238 1.72 16.19 2.80
CA ILE A 238 0.71 16.45 1.78
C ILE A 238 0.04 15.14 1.39
N GLU A 239 -1.26 15.03 1.66
CA GLU A 239 -2.03 13.80 1.48
C GLU A 239 -3.40 14.05 0.83
N PRO A 240 -4.05 13.06 0.19
CA PRO A 240 -5.35 13.26 -0.45
C PRO A 240 -6.51 13.25 0.55
N THR A 241 -6.34 12.62 1.71
CA THR A 241 -7.35 12.56 2.76
C THR A 241 -6.67 12.25 4.08
N LEU A 242 -6.90 13.08 5.10
CA LEU A 242 -6.35 12.81 6.43
C LEU A 242 -7.12 11.65 7.08
N ARG A 243 -6.40 10.60 7.46
CA ARG A 243 -6.96 9.40 8.13
C ARG A 243 -6.38 9.18 9.51
N VAL A 244 -5.13 9.56 9.67
CA VAL A 244 -4.40 9.47 10.93
C VAL A 244 -3.87 10.84 11.26
N ALA A 245 -4.10 11.29 12.48
CA ALA A 245 -3.45 12.46 13.05
C ALA A 245 -2.03 12.06 13.44
N LEU A 246 -1.06 12.64 12.74
CA LEU A 246 0.35 12.31 12.93
C LEU A 246 0.92 13.05 14.17
N PRO A 247 1.87 12.43 14.89
CA PRO A 247 2.47 13.02 16.07
C PRO A 247 3.26 14.27 15.69
N SER A 248 3.19 15.29 16.54
CA SER A 248 3.99 16.52 16.44
C SER A 248 4.68 16.75 17.78
N GLU A 249 5.78 16.05 17.98
CA GLU A 249 6.53 16.05 19.24
C GLU A 249 7.78 16.94 19.15
N ARG A 250 8.94 16.34 18.85
CA ARG A 250 10.18 17.08 18.65
C ARG A 250 10.14 17.87 17.34
N ALA A 251 9.53 17.30 16.31
CA ALA A 251 9.27 17.98 15.05
C ALA A 251 7.90 18.69 15.07
N LEU A 252 7.80 19.81 14.36
CA LEU A 252 6.52 20.41 14.00
C LEU A 252 5.97 19.68 12.77
N VAL A 253 4.89 18.92 12.92
CA VAL A 253 4.27 18.18 11.82
C VAL A 253 2.96 18.84 11.39
N VAL A 254 2.91 19.35 10.16
CA VAL A 254 1.75 20.03 9.58
C VAL A 254 1.17 19.19 8.43
N GLN A 255 -0.02 18.63 8.63
CA GLN A 255 -0.73 17.85 7.60
C GLN A 255 -1.62 18.72 6.70
N ARG A 256 -1.50 18.52 5.39
CA ARG A 256 -2.25 19.21 4.34
C ARG A 256 -3.03 18.22 3.50
N GLU A 257 -4.34 18.46 3.37
CA GLU A 257 -5.22 17.66 2.53
C GLU A 257 -5.42 18.33 1.16
N VAL A 258 -5.11 17.62 0.08
CA VAL A 258 -5.43 18.05 -1.27
C VAL A 258 -6.95 17.99 -1.49
N GLY A 259 -7.51 19.04 -2.08
CA GLY A 259 -8.94 19.28 -2.21
C GLY A 259 -9.55 20.10 -1.07
N LEU A 260 -8.83 20.29 0.04
CA LEU A 260 -9.27 21.12 1.17
C LEU A 260 -8.29 22.27 1.49
N HIS A 261 -7.03 21.94 1.74
CA HIS A 261 -5.97 22.91 2.07
C HIS A 261 -5.19 23.40 0.83
N ALA A 262 -5.38 22.74 -0.32
CA ALA A 262 -4.81 23.10 -1.62
C ALA A 262 -5.62 22.47 -2.75
N ALA A 263 -5.68 23.10 -3.93
CA ALA A 263 -6.45 22.56 -5.07
C ALA A 263 -5.78 21.38 -5.78
N SER A 264 -4.46 21.24 -5.68
CA SER A 264 -3.67 20.19 -6.32
C SER A 264 -2.41 19.87 -5.52
N TYR A 265 -1.76 18.73 -5.79
CA TYR A 265 -0.47 18.37 -5.19
C TYR A 265 0.63 19.38 -5.53
N ALA A 266 0.73 19.80 -6.79
CA ALA A 266 1.70 20.81 -7.21
C ALA A 266 1.49 22.14 -6.47
N GLY A 267 0.24 22.58 -6.31
CA GLY A 267 -0.09 23.79 -5.54
C GLY A 267 0.22 23.64 -4.05
N ALA A 268 -0.04 22.45 -3.48
CA ALA A 268 0.31 22.14 -2.09
C ALA A 268 1.83 22.19 -1.86
N LEU A 269 2.60 21.59 -2.76
CA LEU A 269 4.08 21.59 -2.73
C LEU A 269 4.65 23.00 -2.86
N ALA A 270 4.21 23.76 -3.86
CA ALA A 270 4.67 25.13 -4.07
C ALA A 270 4.36 26.03 -2.87
N SER A 271 3.20 25.84 -2.24
CA SER A 271 2.83 26.57 -1.03
C SER A 271 3.63 26.10 0.18
N ALA A 272 3.94 24.80 0.30
CA ALA A 272 4.75 24.25 1.40
C ALA A 272 6.15 24.86 1.42
N LEU A 273 6.78 25.05 0.26
CA LEU A 273 8.11 25.69 0.14
C LEU A 273 8.18 27.12 0.70
N ARG A 274 7.04 27.80 0.88
CA ARG A 274 6.98 29.15 1.50
C ARG A 274 6.77 29.11 3.01
N GLN A 275 6.65 27.92 3.59
CA GLN A 275 6.42 27.72 5.03
C GLN A 275 7.73 27.39 5.76
N ASP A 276 8.89 27.56 5.10
CA ASP A 276 10.20 27.20 5.64
C ASP A 276 10.25 25.74 6.16
N PRO A 277 9.90 24.73 5.34
CA PRO A 277 9.96 23.33 5.76
C PRO A 277 11.40 22.82 5.71
N ASP A 278 11.78 21.95 6.64
CA ASP A 278 13.00 21.14 6.52
C ASP A 278 12.73 19.86 5.73
N VAL A 279 11.54 19.28 5.94
CA VAL A 279 11.11 18.02 5.34
C VAL A 279 9.73 18.19 4.71
N ILE A 280 9.59 17.71 3.48
CA ILE A 280 8.30 17.64 2.79
C ILE A 280 7.99 16.18 2.53
N VAL A 281 6.84 15.73 3.06
CA VAL A 281 6.36 14.37 2.84
C VAL A 281 5.16 14.39 1.92
N VAL A 282 5.21 13.64 0.82
CA VAL A 282 4.11 13.56 -0.16
C VAL A 282 3.57 12.15 -0.18
N SER A 283 2.30 11.98 0.21
CA SER A 283 1.74 10.64 0.38
C SER A 283 1.74 9.82 -0.90
N GLU A 284 1.58 10.47 -2.05
CA GLU A 284 1.60 9.83 -3.34
C GLU A 284 1.93 10.85 -4.44
N LEU A 285 2.97 10.60 -5.23
CA LEU A 285 3.28 11.36 -6.43
C LEU A 285 2.74 10.62 -7.65
N ARG A 286 1.73 11.19 -8.30
CA ARG A 286 1.15 10.67 -9.55
C ARG A 286 1.30 11.64 -10.70
N GLU A 287 1.07 12.93 -10.44
CA GLU A 287 1.02 13.93 -11.48
C GLU A 287 2.42 14.44 -11.86
N PRO A 288 2.75 14.59 -13.15
CA PRO A 288 4.07 15.05 -13.60
C PRO A 288 4.47 16.38 -12.97
N ASP A 289 3.53 17.33 -12.85
CA ASP A 289 3.77 18.65 -12.25
C ASP A 289 4.16 18.56 -10.77
N ALA A 290 3.51 17.67 -10.01
CA ALA A 290 3.83 17.45 -8.61
C ALA A 290 5.20 16.76 -8.47
N MET A 291 5.50 15.77 -9.33
CA MET A 291 6.79 15.10 -9.36
C MET A 291 7.93 16.08 -9.65
N ALA A 292 7.78 16.94 -10.66
CA ALA A 292 8.78 17.95 -11.00
C ALA A 292 9.01 18.92 -9.83
N THR A 293 7.93 19.37 -9.18
CA THR A 293 8.03 20.26 -8.02
C THR A 293 8.73 19.58 -6.83
N ALA A 294 8.46 18.30 -6.59
CA ALA A 294 9.12 17.52 -5.55
C ALA A 294 10.63 17.34 -5.81
N VAL A 295 11.01 17.05 -7.06
CA VAL A 295 12.43 16.96 -7.47
C VAL A 295 13.13 18.30 -7.28
N GLN A 296 12.50 19.42 -7.67
CA GLN A 296 13.05 20.77 -7.46
C GLN A 296 13.18 21.14 -5.98
N ALA A 297 12.20 20.77 -5.15
CA ALA A 297 12.27 20.98 -3.70
C ALA A 297 13.48 20.24 -3.10
N ALA A 298 13.69 18.99 -3.52
CA ALA A 298 14.83 18.18 -3.09
C ALA A 298 16.18 18.76 -3.57
N GLU A 299 16.23 19.28 -4.80
CA GLU A 299 17.42 19.95 -5.36
C GLU A 299 17.79 21.24 -4.62
N THR A 300 16.78 22.00 -4.16
CA THR A 300 16.97 23.26 -3.44
C THR A 300 17.33 23.09 -1.96
N GLY A 301 17.54 21.86 -1.49
CA GLY A 301 18.11 21.58 -0.17
C GLY A 301 17.13 21.04 0.87
N HIS A 302 15.88 20.75 0.49
CA HIS A 302 14.90 20.12 1.37
C HIS A 302 15.07 18.60 1.37
N LEU A 303 14.70 17.92 2.46
CA LEU A 303 14.44 16.49 2.40
C LEU A 303 13.02 16.26 1.88
N VAL A 304 12.88 15.56 0.76
CA VAL A 304 11.57 15.19 0.21
C VAL A 304 11.42 13.68 0.31
N ILE A 305 10.41 13.22 1.04
CA ILE A 305 10.05 11.81 1.12
C ILE A 305 8.70 11.65 0.42
N CYS A 306 8.63 10.81 -0.58
CA CYS A 306 7.38 10.57 -1.30
C CYS A 306 7.11 9.08 -1.49
N SER A 307 5.85 8.74 -1.77
CA SER A 307 5.53 7.40 -2.28
C SER A 307 5.05 7.43 -3.71
N VAL A 308 5.28 6.33 -4.43
CA VAL A 308 4.83 6.10 -5.80
C VAL A 308 4.35 4.67 -5.98
N HIS A 309 3.47 4.43 -6.95
CA HIS A 309 3.14 3.06 -7.34
C HIS A 309 4.29 2.48 -8.14
N GLY A 310 4.83 1.36 -7.68
CA GLY A 310 5.94 0.68 -8.35
C GLY A 310 6.43 -0.49 -7.52
N THR A 311 6.98 -1.50 -8.17
CA THR A 311 7.54 -2.66 -7.49
C THR A 311 9.05 -2.73 -7.64
N ASP A 312 9.64 -2.13 -8.68
CA ASP A 312 11.08 -2.17 -8.93
C ASP A 312 11.71 -0.76 -8.81
N PRO A 313 12.85 -0.61 -8.09
CA PRO A 313 13.48 0.69 -7.91
C PRO A 313 13.98 1.34 -9.22
N GLU A 314 14.57 0.57 -10.11
CA GLU A 314 15.14 1.04 -11.39
C GLU A 314 14.04 1.54 -12.32
N GLN A 315 12.97 0.75 -12.47
CA GLN A 315 11.78 1.16 -13.21
C GLN A 315 11.12 2.40 -12.60
N THR A 316 11.15 2.53 -11.27
CA THR A 316 10.64 3.71 -10.58
C THR A 316 11.46 4.97 -10.94
N VAL A 317 12.79 4.88 -10.94
CA VAL A 317 13.64 6.00 -11.39
C VAL A 317 13.31 6.40 -12.83
N ARG A 318 13.20 5.41 -13.72
CA ARG A 318 12.84 5.64 -15.12
C ARG A 318 11.47 6.31 -15.25
N HIS A 319 10.47 5.84 -14.52
CA HIS A 319 9.11 6.37 -14.55
C HIS A 319 9.05 7.85 -14.14
N LEU A 320 9.81 8.26 -13.11
CA LEU A 320 9.88 9.67 -12.67
C LEU A 320 10.33 10.62 -13.79
N VAL A 321 11.13 10.13 -14.73
CA VAL A 321 11.61 10.88 -15.90
C VAL A 321 10.67 10.74 -17.10
N ASP A 322 10.23 9.51 -17.40
CA ASP A 322 9.46 9.21 -18.62
C ASP A 322 8.03 9.79 -18.61
N VAL A 323 7.47 10.06 -17.43
CA VAL A 323 6.15 10.69 -17.29
C VAL A 323 6.18 12.20 -17.60
N GLN A 324 7.36 12.80 -17.72
CA GLN A 324 7.53 14.21 -17.98
C GLN A 324 7.31 14.55 -19.47
N SER A 325 6.86 15.77 -19.74
CA SER A 325 6.82 16.28 -21.11
C SER A 325 8.24 16.42 -21.68
N HIS A 326 8.37 16.31 -23.00
CA HIS A 326 9.64 16.43 -23.72
C HIS A 326 10.46 17.66 -23.29
N THR A 327 9.81 18.81 -23.09
CA THR A 327 10.47 20.06 -22.68
C THR A 327 11.03 20.02 -21.26
N ARG A 328 10.44 19.26 -20.34
CA ARG A 328 10.83 19.21 -18.92
C ARG A 328 11.66 17.98 -18.57
N ARG A 329 11.65 16.95 -19.41
CA ARG A 329 12.33 15.67 -19.17
C ARG A 329 13.79 15.86 -18.79
N ASP A 330 14.54 16.64 -19.57
CA ASP A 330 15.97 16.89 -19.31
C ASP A 330 16.21 17.64 -17.99
N LEU A 331 15.41 18.66 -17.71
CA LEU A 331 15.51 19.43 -16.46
C LEU A 331 15.27 18.52 -15.25
N VAL A 332 14.19 17.73 -15.27
CA VAL A 332 13.86 16.79 -14.19
C VAL A 332 14.93 15.72 -14.06
N ARG A 333 15.45 15.18 -15.17
CA ARG A 333 16.50 14.16 -15.17
C ARG A 333 17.80 14.68 -14.53
N VAL A 334 18.23 15.90 -14.89
CA VAL A 334 19.43 16.52 -14.30
C VAL A 334 19.21 16.83 -12.82
N ALA A 335 18.06 17.39 -12.46
CA ALA A 335 17.71 17.67 -11.06
C ALA A 335 17.60 16.38 -10.22
N LEU A 336 17.08 15.29 -10.80
CA LEU A 336 17.02 13.98 -10.17
C LEU A 336 18.44 13.42 -9.96
N ALA A 337 19.34 13.57 -10.93
CA ALA A 337 20.74 13.20 -10.77
C ALA A 337 21.44 13.98 -9.64
N ALA A 338 21.03 15.21 -9.37
CA ALA A 338 21.56 16.04 -8.28
C ALA A 338 20.95 15.68 -6.92
N SER A 339 19.66 15.36 -6.87
CA SER A 339 18.88 15.31 -5.62
C SER A 339 18.53 13.90 -5.12
N LEU A 340 18.39 12.90 -6.00
CA LEU A 340 17.98 11.54 -5.62
C LEU A 340 18.98 10.90 -4.66
N GLN A 341 18.47 10.47 -3.50
CA GLN A 341 19.23 9.80 -2.44
C GLN A 341 18.99 8.30 -2.43
N ALA A 342 17.73 7.88 -2.59
CA ALA A 342 17.38 6.47 -2.67
C ALA A 342 15.97 6.27 -3.26
N VAL A 343 15.78 5.13 -3.90
CA VAL A 343 14.47 4.53 -4.16
C VAL A 343 14.38 3.22 -3.40
N ALA A 344 13.39 3.09 -2.51
CA ALA A 344 13.12 1.87 -1.77
C ALA A 344 11.80 1.28 -2.27
N ALA A 345 11.86 0.13 -2.95
CA ALA A 345 10.68 -0.60 -3.34
C ALA A 345 10.29 -1.59 -2.24
N LEU A 346 9.16 -1.31 -1.61
CA LEU A 346 8.62 -2.00 -0.45
C LEU A 346 7.65 -3.10 -0.88
N ASP A 347 7.80 -4.24 -0.21
CA ASP A 347 6.87 -5.35 -0.25
C ASP A 347 6.70 -5.94 1.15
N GLU A 348 5.90 -6.98 1.31
CA GLU A 348 5.50 -7.56 2.60
C GLU A 348 5.27 -9.03 2.37
N VAL A 349 5.72 -9.77 3.36
CA VAL A 349 5.76 -11.21 3.37
C VAL A 349 5.02 -11.63 4.64
N CYS A 350 4.07 -12.55 4.55
CA CYS A 350 3.37 -13.06 5.72
C CYS A 350 4.12 -14.24 6.31
N ASP A 351 4.38 -14.22 7.62
CA ASP A 351 4.92 -15.38 8.31
C ASP A 351 3.86 -16.49 8.49
N LEU A 352 4.31 -17.66 8.95
CA LEU A 352 3.47 -18.84 9.17
C LEU A 352 2.38 -18.63 10.24
N GLU A 353 2.44 -17.54 10.99
CA GLU A 353 1.45 -17.09 11.97
C GLU A 353 0.52 -16.00 11.42
N GLY A 354 0.71 -15.61 10.15
CA GLY A 354 -0.04 -14.56 9.47
C GLY A 354 0.41 -13.14 9.86
N GLN A 355 1.55 -12.99 10.53
CA GLN A 355 2.10 -11.68 10.86
C GLN A 355 2.89 -11.12 9.67
N PRO A 356 2.73 -9.83 9.32
CA PRO A 356 3.38 -9.26 8.16
C PRO A 356 4.79 -8.75 8.47
N HIS A 357 5.74 -9.06 7.59
CA HIS A 357 7.14 -8.59 7.60
C HIS A 357 7.41 -7.78 6.35
N TRP A 358 7.90 -6.56 6.50
CA TRP A 358 8.20 -5.73 5.33
C TRP A 358 9.58 -6.04 4.79
N ILE A 359 9.68 -6.10 3.48
CA ILE A 359 10.93 -6.26 2.74
C ILE A 359 11.13 -5.04 1.84
N ALA A 360 12.39 -4.73 1.55
CA ALA A 360 12.74 -3.60 0.71
C ALA A 360 13.90 -3.91 -0.22
N ASP A 361 13.70 -3.68 -1.51
CA ASP A 361 14.79 -3.44 -2.46
C ASP A 361 15.18 -1.97 -2.39
N VAL A 362 16.43 -1.68 -2.06
CA VAL A 362 16.91 -0.30 -1.93
C VAL A 362 17.93 -0.03 -3.03
N LEU A 363 17.60 0.90 -3.93
CA LEU A 363 18.52 1.48 -4.89
C LEU A 363 19.03 2.82 -4.33
N PRO A 364 20.23 2.85 -3.72
CA PRO A 364 20.80 4.09 -3.20
C PRO A 364 21.36 4.94 -4.34
N ARG A 365 21.65 6.19 -4.02
CA ARG A 365 22.47 7.06 -4.85
C ARG A 365 23.87 6.43 -5.05
N SER A 366 24.21 6.15 -6.29
CA SER A 366 25.54 5.68 -6.70
C SER A 366 26.08 6.49 -7.88
N GLU A 367 27.40 6.47 -8.08
CA GLU A 367 28.02 7.14 -9.24
C GLU A 367 27.48 6.59 -10.57
N ALA A 368 27.23 5.28 -10.64
CA ALA A 368 26.64 4.63 -11.81
C ALA A 368 25.23 5.17 -12.11
N LEU A 369 24.35 5.23 -11.10
CA LEU A 369 23.00 5.77 -11.25
C LEU A 369 23.03 7.25 -11.69
N VAL A 370 23.87 8.06 -11.04
CA VAL A 370 24.02 9.49 -11.37
C VAL A 370 24.54 9.67 -12.80
N ARG A 371 25.50 8.85 -13.23
CA ARG A 371 26.04 8.88 -14.60
C ARG A 371 24.96 8.55 -15.62
N LEU A 372 24.21 7.45 -15.42
CA LEU A 372 23.13 7.04 -16.32
C LEU A 372 22.05 8.12 -16.42
N LEU A 373 21.70 8.76 -15.30
CA LEU A 373 20.78 9.89 -15.29
C LEU A 373 21.36 11.06 -16.09
N ARG A 374 22.61 11.49 -15.87
CA ARG A 374 23.20 12.65 -16.56
C ARG A 374 23.40 12.46 -18.06
N GLU A 375 23.67 11.25 -18.50
CA GLU A 375 23.95 10.93 -19.90
C GLU A 375 22.72 10.49 -20.70
N ASP A 376 21.53 10.55 -20.09
CA ASP A 376 20.27 10.09 -20.68
C ASP A 376 20.29 8.62 -21.13
N ARG A 377 20.96 7.78 -20.33
CA ARG A 377 21.09 6.33 -20.59
C ARG A 377 20.17 5.49 -19.70
N LEU A 378 18.96 5.99 -19.45
CA LEU A 378 17.97 5.34 -18.56
C LEU A 378 17.56 3.94 -19.02
N HIS A 379 17.57 3.69 -20.33
CA HIS A 379 17.31 2.36 -20.90
C HIS A 379 18.32 1.30 -20.42
N GLN A 380 19.48 1.70 -19.90
CA GLN A 380 20.52 0.79 -19.39
C GLN A 380 20.32 0.42 -17.92
N LEU A 381 19.42 1.08 -17.17
CA LEU A 381 19.21 0.82 -15.75
C LEU A 381 18.92 -0.66 -15.46
N GLU A 382 18.16 -1.32 -16.32
CA GLU A 382 17.81 -2.74 -16.18
C GLU A 382 18.91 -3.69 -16.67
N THR A 383 19.89 -3.19 -17.44
CA THR A 383 20.98 -3.99 -18.01
C THR A 383 22.26 -3.93 -17.18
N VAL A 384 22.46 -2.85 -16.44
CA VAL A 384 23.59 -2.70 -15.52
C VAL A 384 23.36 -3.61 -14.32
N SER A 385 24.40 -4.28 -13.84
CA SER A 385 24.25 -5.17 -12.69
C SER A 385 23.72 -4.41 -11.47
N PRO A 386 22.78 -4.99 -10.70
CA PRO A 386 22.28 -4.38 -9.46
C PRO A 386 23.41 -3.94 -8.51
N SER A 387 24.47 -4.74 -8.41
CA SER A 387 25.65 -4.43 -7.60
C SER A 387 26.39 -3.17 -8.06
N ALA A 388 26.51 -2.93 -9.37
CA ALA A 388 27.16 -1.72 -9.90
C ALA A 388 26.33 -0.47 -9.64
N LEU A 389 25.00 -0.62 -9.56
CA LEU A 389 24.09 0.44 -9.13
C LEU A 389 24.08 0.64 -7.59
N GLY A 390 24.73 -0.26 -6.84
CA GLY A 390 24.71 -0.27 -5.38
C GLY A 390 23.40 -0.78 -4.79
N ARG A 391 22.54 -1.43 -5.59
CA ARG A 391 21.25 -1.97 -5.14
C ARG A 391 21.47 -3.02 -4.05
N VAL A 392 20.74 -2.84 -2.95
CA VAL A 392 20.62 -3.81 -1.87
C VAL A 392 19.28 -4.52 -2.04
N ALA A 393 19.33 -5.78 -2.44
CA ALA A 393 18.13 -6.57 -2.66
C ALA A 393 17.46 -6.97 -1.33
N GLY A 394 16.13 -7.02 -1.35
CA GLY A 394 15.31 -7.56 -0.27
C GLY A 394 15.43 -9.08 -0.15
N ASP A 395 16.00 -9.76 -1.15
CA ASP A 395 16.17 -11.22 -1.19
C ASP A 395 16.81 -11.77 0.09
N GLU A 396 17.84 -11.10 0.64
CA GLU A 396 18.47 -11.58 1.88
C GLU A 396 17.55 -11.46 3.10
N GLN A 397 16.63 -10.49 3.14
CA GLN A 397 15.60 -10.40 4.20
C GLN A 397 14.63 -11.58 4.09
N VAL A 398 14.18 -11.90 2.88
CA VAL A 398 13.32 -13.07 2.60
C VAL A 398 14.05 -14.37 2.98
N LEU A 399 15.31 -14.53 2.57
CA LEU A 399 16.12 -15.70 2.90
C LEU A 399 16.38 -15.82 4.40
N GLN A 400 16.56 -14.71 5.13
CA GLN A 400 16.69 -14.72 6.58
C GLN A 400 15.41 -15.22 7.25
N LEU A 401 14.24 -14.74 6.83
CA LEU A 401 12.95 -15.22 7.32
C LEU A 401 12.74 -16.71 7.00
N LEU A 402 13.15 -17.17 5.81
CA LEU A 402 13.05 -18.57 5.41
C LEU A 402 13.99 -19.47 6.23
N ARG A 403 15.26 -19.05 6.43
CA ARG A 403 16.25 -19.78 7.25
C ARG A 403 15.82 -19.87 8.71
N ALA A 404 15.17 -18.81 9.22
CA ALA A 404 14.58 -18.77 10.54
C ALA A 404 13.23 -19.53 10.64
N GLN A 405 12.79 -20.20 9.56
CA GLN A 405 11.52 -20.94 9.47
C GLN A 405 10.29 -20.07 9.82
N ARG A 406 10.37 -18.76 9.58
CA ARG A 406 9.25 -17.84 9.81
C ARG A 406 8.29 -17.81 8.64
N ILE A 407 8.77 -17.93 7.41
CA ILE A 407 7.95 -17.94 6.20
C ILE A 407 8.01 -19.29 5.49
N GLY A 408 6.97 -19.63 4.74
CA GLY A 408 6.93 -20.80 3.87
C GLY A 408 7.84 -20.66 2.64
N ARG A 409 8.15 -21.78 1.98
CA ARG A 409 8.94 -21.77 0.73
C ARG A 409 8.20 -21.06 -0.41
N LEU A 410 6.88 -21.21 -0.48
CA LEU A 410 6.05 -20.57 -1.51
C LEU A 410 6.05 -19.06 -1.36
N GLU A 411 5.82 -18.60 -0.14
CA GLU A 411 5.90 -17.20 0.22
C GLU A 411 7.31 -16.64 -0.12
N ALA A 412 8.39 -17.35 0.21
CA ALA A 412 9.73 -16.91 -0.17
C ALA A 412 9.92 -16.83 -1.70
N LEU A 413 9.49 -17.85 -2.46
CA LEU A 413 9.63 -17.89 -3.92
C LEU A 413 8.85 -16.76 -4.61
N ALA A 414 7.67 -16.39 -4.09
CA ALA A 414 6.86 -15.31 -4.66
C ALA A 414 7.52 -13.93 -4.55
N HIS A 415 8.42 -13.74 -3.57
CA HIS A 415 9.03 -12.44 -3.27
C HIS A 415 10.53 -12.35 -3.62
N LEU A 416 11.21 -13.46 -3.89
CA LEU A 416 12.60 -13.46 -4.38
C LEU A 416 12.67 -13.02 -5.85
N ARG A 417 13.59 -12.11 -6.19
CA ARG A 417 13.61 -11.48 -7.53
C ARG A 417 14.64 -12.02 -8.49
N ALA A 418 15.78 -12.51 -8.01
CA ALA A 418 16.73 -13.35 -8.74
C ALA A 418 18.01 -13.49 -7.93
N THR A 419 18.02 -14.44 -6.99
CA THR A 419 19.26 -15.10 -6.61
C THR A 419 19.05 -16.58 -6.94
N PRO A 420 19.74 -17.18 -7.93
CA PRO A 420 19.73 -18.63 -8.04
C PRO A 420 20.20 -19.16 -6.69
N LEU A 421 19.36 -19.95 -6.02
CA LEU A 421 19.78 -20.76 -4.89
C LEU A 421 20.98 -21.56 -5.40
N ALA A 422 22.20 -21.15 -5.04
CA ALA A 422 23.36 -21.95 -5.34
C ALA A 422 23.07 -23.34 -4.75
N PRO A 423 23.04 -24.41 -5.57
CA PRO A 423 22.94 -25.75 -5.01
C PRO A 423 24.17 -25.89 -4.10
N ARG A 424 23.94 -25.99 -2.78
CA ARG A 424 25.02 -26.38 -1.88
C ARG A 424 25.37 -27.85 -2.18
N PRO A 425 26.67 -28.20 -2.07
CA PRO A 425 27.15 -29.54 -2.37
C PRO A 425 26.51 -30.64 -1.52
#